data_AF-A0AAX6R9K6-F1
#
_entry.id   AF-A0AAX6R9K6-F1
#
_cell.length_a   1.000
_cell.length_b   1.000
_cell.length_c   1.000
_cell.angle_alpha   90.00
_cell.angle_beta   90.00
_cell.angle_gamma   90.00
#
_symmetry.space_group_name_H-M   'P 1'
#
loop_
_entity.id
_entity.type
_entity.pdbx_description
1 polymer ?
#
loop_
_entity_poly.entity_id
_entity_poly.type
_entity_poly.pdbx_seq_one_letter_code
_entity_poly.pdbx_strand_id
1 'polypeptide(L)'
;MAASLPELPADRVQHIAAELRCHPTDEKVALLLDEEDVLRRFREYFYIPKMKDLPPIDLSLVNKNDDAIYFLGHSLGLQPKMVKTYLEEELDKWAKIGAYGHDVGKRPWIIGDESIVGLMKDIVGASEKEIALMNALSVNLHLLLLSFFKPTPKRHKILLEAKAFSSDHYAIESQLQLHGLDVEKSMRMIKPREGEEILRMEDILEVIEKEGDSIAVILFSGVHFYTGQLFNIPAITQAGQAKGCFVGFDLAHAVGNVELHLHDWGVDFACWCSYKYLNSGAGGLGGAFVHEKHAHTVKPTLVGWFGHELSTRFKMDNNL
;
A
#
# COMPACT_ATOMS: atom_id res chain seq x y z
N MET A 1 32.64 -4.94 15.97
CA MET A 1 31.78 -5.66 16.92
C MET A 1 30.68 -6.30 16.09
N ALA A 2 30.58 -7.63 16.08
CA ALA A 2 29.48 -8.30 15.39
C ALA A 2 28.18 -7.89 16.09
N ALA A 3 27.27 -7.22 15.40
CA ALA A 3 25.94 -6.99 15.92
C ALA A 3 25.33 -8.37 16.20
N SER A 4 24.94 -8.63 17.45
CA SER A 4 24.18 -9.83 17.78
C SER A 4 22.93 -9.84 16.91
N LEU A 5 22.66 -10.97 16.23
CA LEU A 5 21.42 -11.14 15.51
C LEU A 5 20.25 -10.84 16.46
N PRO A 6 19.21 -10.11 15.99
CA PRO A 6 18.04 -9.87 16.81
C PRO A 6 17.41 -11.21 17.22
N GLU A 7 16.95 -11.27 18.47
CA GLU A 7 16.27 -12.42 19.04
C GLU A 7 15.00 -12.76 18.22
N LEU A 8 14.76 -14.04 17.94
CA LEU A 8 13.56 -14.47 17.24
C LEU A 8 12.33 -14.41 18.18
N PRO A 9 11.12 -14.14 17.68
CA PRO A 9 9.92 -14.06 18.51
C PRO A 9 9.64 -15.33 19.34
N ALA A 10 9.90 -16.51 18.78
CA ALA A 10 9.71 -17.78 19.49
C ALA A 10 10.65 -17.90 20.70
N ASP A 11 11.90 -17.47 20.55
CA ASP A 11 12.90 -17.48 21.62
C ASP A 11 12.52 -16.47 22.71
N ARG A 12 12.07 -15.27 22.32
CA ARG A 12 11.57 -14.25 23.24
C ARG A 12 10.42 -14.77 24.13
N VAL A 13 9.46 -15.47 23.53
CA VAL A 13 8.33 -16.09 24.25
C VAL A 13 8.81 -17.14 25.26
N GLN A 14 9.79 -17.97 24.87
CA GLN A 14 10.38 -18.97 25.77
C GLN A 14 11.13 -18.32 26.94
N HIS A 15 11.90 -17.26 26.67
CA HIS A 15 12.64 -16.54 27.71
C HIS A 15 11.69 -15.86 28.72
N ILE A 16 10.66 -15.16 28.26
CA ILE A 16 9.64 -14.57 29.14
C ILE A 16 8.97 -15.63 30.02
N ALA A 17 8.59 -16.77 29.42
CA ALA A 17 7.95 -17.85 30.17
C ALA A 17 8.86 -18.43 31.26
N ALA A 18 10.16 -18.54 30.98
CA ALA A 18 11.16 -18.96 31.97
C ALA A 18 11.30 -17.94 33.12
N GLU A 19 11.32 -16.64 32.81
CA GLU A 19 11.37 -15.56 33.81
C GLU A 19 10.13 -15.57 34.72
N LEU A 20 8.95 -15.77 34.13
CA LEU A 20 7.66 -15.88 34.83
C LEU A 20 7.45 -17.23 35.54
N ARG A 21 8.35 -18.20 35.31
CA ARG A 21 8.25 -19.59 35.80
C ARG A 21 6.91 -20.24 35.42
N CYS A 22 6.48 -20.04 34.18
CA CYS A 22 5.26 -20.63 33.61
C CYS A 22 5.53 -21.35 32.29
N HIS A 23 4.52 -22.00 31.72
CA HIS A 23 4.63 -22.58 30.38
C HIS A 23 4.58 -21.47 29.31
N PRO A 24 5.24 -21.60 28.14
CA PRO A 24 5.19 -20.61 27.05
C PRO A 24 3.79 -20.27 26.51
N THR A 25 2.82 -21.14 26.77
CA THR A 25 1.41 -20.96 26.35
C THR A 25 0.51 -20.48 27.49
N ASP A 26 1.08 -20.07 28.62
CA ASP A 26 0.33 -19.53 29.76
C ASP A 26 -0.09 -18.08 29.48
N GLU A 27 -1.30 -17.70 29.91
CA GLU A 27 -1.86 -16.34 29.74
C GLU A 27 -0.91 -15.25 30.26
N LYS A 28 -0.16 -15.53 31.33
CA LYS A 28 0.81 -14.60 31.92
C LYS A 28 1.85 -14.10 30.93
N VAL A 29 2.23 -14.93 29.96
CA VAL A 29 3.19 -14.54 28.92
C VAL A 29 2.62 -13.43 28.05
N ALA A 30 1.36 -13.57 27.62
CA ALA A 30 0.68 -12.55 26.82
C ALA A 30 0.45 -11.26 27.62
N LEU A 31 0.05 -11.37 28.89
CA LEU A 31 -0.14 -10.21 29.76
C LEU A 31 1.15 -9.42 29.98
N LEU A 32 2.28 -10.11 30.17
CA LEU A 32 3.58 -9.41 30.30
C LEU A 32 3.99 -8.73 28.98
N LEU A 33 3.78 -9.40 27.85
CA LEU A 33 4.05 -8.80 26.53
C LEU A 33 3.20 -7.55 26.31
N ASP A 34 1.92 -7.57 26.69
CA ASP A 34 1.06 -6.38 26.67
C ASP A 34 1.57 -5.30 27.63
N GLU A 35 2.03 -5.66 28.84
CA GLU A 35 2.58 -4.73 29.84
C GLU A 35 3.87 -4.04 29.38
N GLU A 36 4.72 -4.74 28.65
CA GLU A 36 5.98 -4.22 28.08
C GLU A 36 5.78 -3.48 26.75
N ASP A 37 4.63 -3.61 26.08
CA ASP A 37 4.37 -2.93 24.82
C ASP A 37 4.30 -1.41 24.97
N VAL A 38 5.33 -0.73 24.45
CA VAL A 38 5.43 0.74 24.41
C VAL A 38 4.36 1.39 23.53
N LEU A 39 3.72 0.61 22.65
CA LEU A 39 2.65 1.04 21.76
C LEU A 39 1.25 0.77 22.34
N ARG A 40 1.11 0.10 23.50
CA ARG A 40 -0.18 -0.31 24.09
C ARG A 40 -1.21 0.81 24.11
N ARG A 41 -0.77 2.04 24.44
CA ARG A 41 -1.64 3.23 24.54
C ARG A 41 -2.37 3.57 23.24
N PHE A 42 -1.83 3.20 22.08
CA PHE A 42 -2.44 3.51 20.78
C PHE A 42 -3.76 2.76 20.56
N ARG A 43 -3.97 1.63 21.27
CA ARG A 43 -5.25 0.91 21.27
C ARG A 43 -6.43 1.82 21.65
N GLU A 44 -6.19 2.77 22.54
CA GLU A 44 -7.21 3.73 23.01
C GLU A 44 -7.61 4.77 21.95
N TYR A 45 -6.90 4.86 20.82
CA TYR A 45 -7.23 5.80 19.76
C TYR A 45 -8.22 5.26 18.73
N PHE A 46 -8.66 4.00 18.86
CA PHE A 46 -9.56 3.35 17.92
C PHE A 46 -10.90 3.00 18.56
N TYR A 47 -11.95 3.00 17.74
CA TYR A 47 -13.21 2.38 18.11
C TYR A 47 -13.13 0.87 17.86
N ILE A 48 -13.04 0.09 18.93
CA ILE A 48 -13.04 -1.37 18.87
C ILE A 48 -14.49 -1.87 19.01
N PRO A 49 -14.99 -2.73 18.10
CA PRO A 49 -16.34 -3.29 18.20
C PRO A 49 -16.52 -4.10 19.49
N LYS A 50 -17.74 -4.12 20.03
CA LYS A 50 -18.10 -5.00 21.16
C LYS A 50 -18.74 -6.28 20.65
N MET A 51 -18.50 -7.39 21.36
CA MET A 51 -19.03 -8.71 20.99
C MET A 51 -20.55 -8.71 20.77
N LYS A 52 -21.31 -7.97 21.59
CA LYS A 52 -22.77 -7.85 21.47
C LYS A 52 -23.27 -7.22 20.16
N ASP A 53 -22.44 -6.43 19.49
CA ASP A 53 -22.83 -5.64 18.32
C ASP A 53 -22.40 -6.31 17.00
N LEU A 54 -21.69 -7.45 17.08
CA LEU A 54 -21.21 -8.18 15.90
C LEU A 54 -22.32 -9.07 15.31
N PRO A 55 -22.62 -8.96 13.99
CA PRO A 55 -23.73 -9.69 13.38
C PRO A 55 -23.72 -11.23 13.50
N PRO A 56 -22.58 -11.94 13.34
CA PRO A 56 -22.60 -13.40 13.31
C PRO A 56 -22.45 -14.05 14.70
N ILE A 57 -22.44 -13.26 15.78
CA ILE A 57 -22.10 -13.77 17.11
C ILE A 57 -23.30 -14.41 17.81
N ASP A 58 -23.08 -15.62 18.31
CA ASP A 58 -23.95 -16.24 19.30
C ASP A 58 -23.60 -15.71 20.70
N LEU A 59 -24.50 -14.88 21.26
CA LEU A 59 -24.30 -14.24 22.57
C LEU A 59 -24.27 -15.23 23.74
N SER A 60 -24.70 -16.47 23.55
CA SER A 60 -24.61 -17.51 24.59
C SER A 60 -23.18 -18.02 24.80
N LEU A 61 -22.29 -17.81 23.82
CA LEU A 61 -20.91 -18.31 23.83
C LEU A 61 -19.90 -17.25 24.26
N VAL A 62 -20.32 -16.01 24.50
CA VAL A 62 -19.40 -14.87 24.68
C VAL A 62 -19.84 -13.93 25.81
N ASN A 63 -18.88 -13.22 26.38
CA ASN A 63 -19.17 -12.09 27.24
C ASN A 63 -19.57 -10.88 26.38
N LYS A 64 -20.84 -10.48 26.47
CA LYS A 64 -21.43 -9.45 25.60
C LYS A 64 -20.70 -8.10 25.57
N ASN A 65 -20.02 -7.72 26.65
CA ASN A 65 -19.40 -6.39 26.81
C ASN A 65 -17.91 -6.37 26.46
N ASP A 66 -17.33 -7.53 26.18
CA ASP A 66 -15.92 -7.64 25.81
C ASP A 66 -15.69 -7.02 24.43
N ASP A 67 -14.46 -6.54 24.22
CA ASP A 67 -14.01 -6.11 22.89
C ASP A 67 -13.91 -7.31 21.95
N ALA A 68 -14.16 -7.05 20.67
CA ALA A 68 -13.95 -8.01 19.61
C ALA A 68 -12.46 -8.28 19.39
N ILE A 69 -12.11 -9.55 19.16
CA ILE A 69 -10.79 -9.92 18.61
C ILE A 69 -10.82 -9.62 17.11
N TYR A 70 -10.51 -8.36 16.76
CA TYR A 70 -10.64 -7.85 15.40
C TYR A 70 -9.38 -8.11 14.55
N PHE A 71 -9.27 -9.30 13.98
CA PHE A 71 -8.16 -9.67 13.09
C PHE A 71 -8.45 -9.45 11.59
N LEU A 72 -9.19 -8.38 11.28
CA LEU A 72 -9.54 -8.01 9.90
C LEU A 72 -9.04 -6.60 9.49
N GLY A 73 -8.13 -6.01 10.27
CA GLY A 73 -7.52 -4.69 9.97
C GLY A 73 -6.77 -4.63 8.64
N HIS A 74 -6.29 -5.78 8.15
CA HIS A 74 -5.66 -5.90 6.83
C HIS A 74 -6.64 -5.74 5.64
N SER A 75 -7.94 -5.74 5.90
CA SER A 75 -9.00 -5.55 4.90
C SER A 75 -9.78 -4.26 5.15
N LEU A 76 -10.23 -4.05 6.38
CA LEU A 76 -10.89 -2.83 6.83
C LEU A 76 -10.28 -2.42 8.18
N GLY A 77 -9.50 -1.35 8.19
CA GLY A 77 -8.89 -0.79 9.40
C GLY A 77 -9.92 -0.23 10.38
N LEU A 78 -9.67 -0.37 11.68
CA LEU A 78 -10.56 0.20 12.71
C LEU A 78 -10.60 1.72 12.63
N GLN A 79 -11.74 2.32 12.96
CA GLN A 79 -11.91 3.78 12.88
C GLN A 79 -11.10 4.51 13.98
N PRO A 80 -10.21 5.44 13.63
CA PRO A 80 -9.61 6.34 14.62
C PRO A 80 -10.68 7.27 15.23
N LYS A 81 -10.62 7.47 16.55
CA LYS A 81 -11.60 8.30 17.29
C LYS A 81 -11.66 9.75 16.81
N MET A 82 -10.57 10.26 16.23
CA MET A 82 -10.46 11.64 15.72
C MET A 82 -11.08 11.86 14.34
N VAL A 83 -11.50 10.81 13.62
CA VAL A 83 -12.11 10.96 12.28
C VAL A 83 -13.27 11.94 12.30
N LYS A 84 -14.18 11.80 13.29
CA LYS A 84 -15.33 12.69 13.43
C LYS A 84 -14.91 14.15 13.59
N THR A 85 -13.95 14.41 14.48
CA THR A 85 -13.43 15.76 14.74
C THR A 85 -12.85 16.40 13.49
N TYR A 86 -12.07 15.65 12.70
CA TYR A 86 -11.43 16.18 11.49
C TYR A 86 -12.45 16.47 10.39
N LEU A 87 -13.52 15.68 10.30
CA LEU A 87 -14.65 15.96 9.41
C LEU A 87 -15.40 17.23 9.84
N GLU A 88 -15.70 17.37 11.14
CA GLU A 88 -16.39 18.54 11.69
C GLU A 88 -15.60 19.84 11.43
N GLU A 89 -14.26 19.83 11.55
CA GLU A 89 -13.41 20.98 11.21
C GLU A 89 -13.67 21.53 9.79
N GLU A 90 -13.76 20.64 8.78
CA GLU A 90 -13.94 21.05 7.39
C GLU A 90 -15.41 21.36 7.06
N LEU A 91 -16.37 20.65 7.67
CA LEU A 91 -17.79 20.95 7.55
C LEU A 91 -18.12 22.32 8.14
N ASP A 92 -17.56 22.65 9.30
CA ASP A 92 -17.73 23.95 9.95
C ASP A 92 -17.11 25.07 9.10
N LYS A 93 -15.91 24.83 8.54
CA LYS A 93 -15.28 25.78 7.61
C LYS A 93 -16.18 26.02 6.40
N TRP A 94 -16.71 24.96 5.81
CA TRP A 94 -17.61 25.09 4.65
C TRP A 94 -18.88 25.88 5.00
N ALA A 95 -19.55 25.53 6.11
CA ALA A 95 -20.75 26.22 6.55
C ALA A 95 -20.50 27.71 6.85
N LYS A 96 -19.34 28.05 7.42
CA LYS A 96 -19.02 29.40 7.88
C LYS A 96 -18.54 30.33 6.77
N ILE A 97 -17.71 29.84 5.86
CA ILE A 97 -17.00 30.69 4.88
C ILE A 97 -17.15 30.25 3.43
N GLY A 98 -17.94 29.22 3.13
CA GLY A 98 -18.23 28.82 1.75
C GLY A 98 -16.98 28.63 0.90
N ALA A 99 -16.96 29.22 -0.29
CA ALA A 99 -15.87 29.09 -1.27
C ALA A 99 -14.51 29.60 -0.76
N TYR A 100 -14.46 30.52 0.21
CA TYR A 100 -13.18 30.99 0.76
C TYR A 100 -12.37 29.86 1.42
N GLY A 101 -13.01 28.75 1.80
CA GLY A 101 -12.36 27.54 2.30
C GLY A 101 -11.38 26.88 1.32
N HIS A 102 -11.43 27.23 0.03
CA HIS A 102 -10.44 26.79 -0.95
C HIS A 102 -9.02 27.25 -0.61
N ASP A 103 -8.87 28.47 -0.08
CA ASP A 103 -7.57 29.12 0.11
C ASP A 103 -7.11 29.21 1.58
N VAL A 104 -8.00 28.94 2.54
CA VAL A 104 -7.72 29.20 3.97
C VAL A 104 -7.98 28.00 4.89
N GLY A 105 -7.46 28.13 6.12
CA GLY A 105 -7.62 27.17 7.21
C GLY A 105 -6.47 26.16 7.30
N LYS A 106 -6.65 25.14 8.13
CA LYS A 106 -5.64 24.10 8.36
C LYS A 106 -5.38 23.24 7.10
N ARG A 107 -6.43 23.02 6.30
CA ARG A 107 -6.40 22.25 5.05
C ARG A 107 -7.10 23.04 3.94
N PRO A 108 -6.48 24.06 3.34
CA PRO A 108 -7.05 24.76 2.19
C PRO A 108 -7.40 23.74 1.09
N TRP A 109 -8.64 23.74 0.60
CA TRP A 109 -9.13 22.61 -0.22
C TRP A 109 -8.42 22.45 -1.57
N ILE A 110 -7.75 23.50 -2.08
CA ILE A 110 -6.94 23.42 -3.31
C ILE A 110 -5.69 22.54 -3.13
N ILE A 111 -5.15 22.51 -1.91
CA ILE A 111 -3.93 21.75 -1.53
C ILE A 111 -4.24 20.78 -0.39
N GLY A 112 -5.47 20.27 -0.31
CA GLY A 112 -5.92 19.44 0.81
C GLY A 112 -5.12 18.15 0.93
N ASP A 113 -4.82 17.54 -0.22
CA ASP A 113 -3.92 16.40 -0.39
C ASP A 113 -2.48 16.73 0.02
N GLU A 114 -1.92 17.81 -0.53
CA GLU A 114 -0.55 18.26 -0.25
C GLU A 114 -0.37 18.66 1.23
N SER A 115 -1.42 19.13 1.90
CA SER A 115 -1.37 19.55 3.30
C SER A 115 -1.06 18.42 4.29
N ILE A 116 -1.24 17.16 3.87
CA ILE A 116 -1.00 15.97 4.70
C ILE A 116 -0.03 14.98 4.07
N VAL A 117 0.43 15.18 2.83
CA VAL A 117 1.34 14.26 2.13
C VAL A 117 2.64 14.05 2.89
N GLY A 118 3.11 15.06 3.63
CA GLY A 118 4.29 14.95 4.49
C GLY A 118 4.20 13.85 5.55
N LEU A 119 3.00 13.46 5.98
CA LEU A 119 2.78 12.38 6.93
C LEU A 119 3.02 10.98 6.34
N MET A 120 3.12 10.87 5.01
CA MET A 120 3.37 9.60 4.32
C MET A 120 4.85 9.31 4.08
N LYS A 121 5.73 10.31 4.20
CA LYS A 121 7.15 10.20 3.85
C LYS A 121 7.83 9.02 4.52
N ASP A 122 7.63 8.89 5.83
CA ASP A 122 8.26 7.83 6.64
C ASP A 122 7.54 6.48 6.46
N ILE A 123 6.26 6.50 6.07
CA ILE A 123 5.48 5.28 5.85
C ILE A 123 5.90 4.57 4.56
N VAL A 124 6.24 5.34 3.51
CA VAL A 124 6.66 4.79 2.20
C VAL A 124 8.14 4.98 1.89
N GLY A 125 8.87 5.75 2.69
CA GLY A 125 10.27 6.10 2.46
C GLY A 125 10.49 6.83 1.12
N ALA A 126 9.76 7.93 0.93
CA ALA A 126 9.84 8.77 -0.26
C ALA A 126 9.66 10.26 0.09
N SER A 127 10.12 11.15 -0.80
CA SER A 127 9.92 12.59 -0.63
C SER A 127 8.49 13.02 -0.97
N GLU A 128 8.07 14.20 -0.50
CA GLU A 128 6.71 14.73 -0.75
C GLU A 128 6.42 14.89 -2.25
N LYS A 129 7.43 15.23 -3.05
CA LYS A 129 7.29 15.40 -4.51
C LYS A 129 7.09 14.10 -5.26
N GLU A 130 7.40 12.97 -4.64
CA GLU A 130 7.26 11.65 -5.23
C GLU A 130 5.93 10.98 -4.86
N ILE A 131 5.13 11.60 -3.97
CA ILE A 131 3.89 11.03 -3.44
C ILE A 131 2.70 11.90 -3.86
N ALA A 132 1.64 11.27 -4.35
CA ALA A 132 0.35 11.91 -4.56
C ALA A 132 -0.75 11.15 -3.81
N LEU A 133 -1.60 11.87 -3.06
CA LEU A 133 -2.78 11.32 -2.41
C LEU A 133 -4.00 11.65 -3.26
N MET A 134 -4.49 10.67 -4.01
CA MET A 134 -5.53 10.90 -5.01
C MET A 134 -6.32 9.64 -5.35
N ASN A 135 -7.53 9.84 -5.87
CA ASN A 135 -8.41 8.81 -6.44
C ASN A 135 -8.57 7.55 -5.57
N ALA A 136 -8.72 6.39 -6.22
CA ALA A 136 -8.71 5.07 -5.61
C ALA A 136 -7.53 4.25 -6.13
N LEU A 137 -7.17 3.18 -5.43
CA LEU A 137 -6.02 2.31 -5.75
C LEU A 137 -5.95 1.89 -7.23
N SER A 138 -6.96 1.17 -7.72
CA SER A 138 -6.94 0.66 -9.10
C SER A 138 -6.99 1.78 -10.15
N VAL A 139 -7.60 2.93 -9.82
CA VAL A 139 -7.59 4.11 -10.70
C VAL A 139 -6.16 4.64 -10.82
N ASN A 140 -5.44 4.80 -9.70
CA ASN A 140 -4.04 5.22 -9.73
C ASN A 140 -3.16 4.21 -10.47
N LEU A 141 -3.40 2.92 -10.29
CA LEU A 141 -2.68 1.88 -11.03
C LEU A 141 -2.84 2.04 -12.54
N HIS A 142 -4.07 2.31 -13.03
CA HIS A 142 -4.29 2.59 -14.44
C HIS A 142 -3.54 3.83 -14.92
N LEU A 143 -3.58 4.94 -14.17
CA LEU A 143 -2.89 6.18 -14.55
C LEU A 143 -1.37 5.98 -14.67
N LEU A 144 -0.79 5.22 -13.74
CA LEU A 144 0.62 4.86 -13.75
C LEU A 144 0.95 3.96 -14.95
N LEU A 145 0.18 2.88 -15.15
CA LEU A 145 0.40 1.95 -16.26
C LEU A 145 0.26 2.63 -17.63
N LEU A 146 -0.67 3.56 -17.82
CA LEU A 146 -0.79 4.32 -19.07
C LEU A 146 0.49 5.10 -19.43
N SER A 147 1.32 5.44 -18.45
CA SER A 147 2.55 6.24 -18.64
C SER A 147 3.81 5.36 -18.68
N PHE A 148 3.84 4.29 -17.89
CA PHE A 148 4.98 3.37 -17.77
C PHE A 148 4.94 2.20 -18.76
N PHE A 149 3.76 1.63 -19.04
CA PHE A 149 3.59 0.53 -19.97
C PHE A 149 3.53 1.04 -21.42
N LYS A 150 4.69 1.04 -22.09
CA LYS A 150 4.86 1.47 -23.48
C LYS A 150 5.34 0.29 -24.34
N PRO A 151 4.45 -0.67 -24.68
CA PRO A 151 4.86 -1.90 -25.34
C PRO A 151 5.45 -1.65 -26.73
N THR A 152 6.40 -2.51 -27.11
CA THR A 152 7.01 -2.57 -28.44
C THR A 152 6.99 -4.01 -28.94
N PRO A 153 7.22 -4.29 -30.23
CA PRO A 153 7.28 -5.67 -30.72
C PRO A 153 8.28 -6.59 -29.99
N LYS A 154 9.36 -6.02 -29.43
CA LYS A 154 10.38 -6.78 -28.68
C LYS A 154 10.08 -6.87 -27.18
N ARG A 155 9.44 -5.85 -26.60
CA ARG A 155 9.24 -5.67 -25.16
C ARG A 155 7.81 -5.23 -24.90
N HIS A 156 6.93 -6.18 -24.59
CA HIS A 156 5.48 -5.93 -24.46
C HIS A 156 4.82 -6.69 -23.30
N LYS A 157 5.53 -7.57 -22.60
CA LYS A 157 4.93 -8.34 -21.51
C LYS A 157 4.79 -7.49 -20.24
N ILE A 158 3.78 -7.82 -19.44
CA ILE A 158 3.69 -7.42 -18.03
C ILE A 158 3.90 -8.67 -17.18
N LEU A 159 4.86 -8.62 -16.26
CA LEU A 159 5.16 -9.70 -15.32
C LEU A 159 4.48 -9.45 -13.98
N LEU A 160 3.77 -10.44 -13.46
CA LEU A 160 3.07 -10.41 -12.16
C LEU A 160 3.07 -11.80 -11.50
N GLU A 161 2.68 -11.89 -10.24
CA GLU A 161 2.34 -13.16 -9.59
C GLU A 161 1.02 -13.75 -10.11
N ALA A 162 0.94 -15.07 -10.22
CA ALA A 162 -0.32 -15.75 -10.50
C ALA A 162 -1.25 -15.66 -9.30
N LYS A 163 -2.56 -15.59 -9.56
CA LYS A 163 -3.60 -15.35 -8.54
C LYS A 163 -3.39 -14.04 -7.76
N ALA A 164 -2.79 -13.03 -8.40
CA ALA A 164 -2.82 -11.65 -7.92
C ALA A 164 -4.24 -11.21 -7.56
N PHE A 165 -4.35 -10.13 -6.79
CA PHE A 165 -5.65 -9.56 -6.45
C PHE A 165 -6.46 -9.26 -7.72
N SER A 166 -7.76 -9.55 -7.68
CA SER A 166 -8.59 -9.57 -8.88
C SER A 166 -8.61 -8.23 -9.62
N SER A 167 -8.61 -7.11 -8.90
CA SER A 167 -8.60 -5.79 -9.53
C SER A 167 -7.31 -5.51 -10.29
N ASP A 168 -6.15 -5.91 -9.77
CA ASP A 168 -4.84 -5.78 -10.43
C ASP A 168 -4.79 -6.65 -11.67
N HIS A 169 -5.28 -7.88 -11.57
CA HIS A 169 -5.41 -8.79 -12.70
C HIS A 169 -6.23 -8.16 -13.84
N TYR A 170 -7.41 -7.63 -13.54
CA TYR A 170 -8.26 -6.95 -14.52
C TYR A 170 -7.63 -5.66 -15.05
N ALA A 171 -6.92 -4.91 -14.23
CA ALA A 171 -6.23 -3.70 -14.65
C ALA A 171 -5.12 -4.02 -15.67
N ILE A 172 -4.30 -5.05 -15.40
CA ILE A 172 -3.25 -5.50 -16.30
C ILE A 172 -3.85 -6.05 -17.60
N GLU A 173 -4.86 -6.92 -17.50
CA GLU A 173 -5.52 -7.50 -18.67
C GLU A 173 -6.10 -6.42 -19.59
N SER A 174 -6.82 -5.46 -19.03
CA SER A 174 -7.40 -4.36 -19.80
C SER A 174 -6.36 -3.40 -20.38
N GLN A 175 -5.21 -3.17 -19.71
CA GLN A 175 -4.08 -2.43 -20.29
C GLN A 175 -3.50 -3.16 -21.49
N LEU A 176 -3.32 -4.48 -21.43
CA LEU A 176 -2.87 -5.27 -22.58
C LEU A 176 -3.86 -5.17 -23.75
N GLN A 177 -5.15 -5.32 -23.46
CA GLN A 177 -6.21 -5.19 -24.46
C GLN A 177 -6.28 -3.78 -25.08
N LEU A 178 -6.03 -2.72 -24.29
CA LEU A 178 -5.98 -1.33 -24.77
C LEU A 178 -4.91 -1.13 -25.85
N HIS A 179 -3.81 -1.88 -25.77
CA HIS A 179 -2.73 -1.89 -26.76
C HIS A 179 -2.92 -2.94 -27.86
N GLY A 180 -4.05 -3.65 -27.91
CA GLY A 180 -4.34 -4.70 -28.89
C GLY A 180 -3.43 -5.93 -28.74
N LEU A 181 -2.88 -6.16 -27.55
CA LEU A 181 -1.99 -7.30 -27.28
C LEU A 181 -2.78 -8.55 -26.93
N ASP A 182 -2.23 -9.70 -27.35
CA ASP A 182 -2.69 -11.01 -26.92
C ASP A 182 -2.39 -11.21 -25.43
N VAL A 183 -3.45 -11.39 -24.63
CA VAL A 183 -3.37 -11.49 -23.16
C VAL A 183 -2.56 -12.72 -22.75
N GLU A 184 -2.80 -13.88 -23.36
CA GLU A 184 -2.12 -15.13 -23.00
C GLU A 184 -0.59 -15.02 -23.22
N LYS A 185 -0.17 -14.30 -24.27
CA LYS A 185 1.25 -14.11 -24.60
C LYS A 185 1.91 -12.97 -23.83
N SER A 186 1.14 -11.97 -23.41
CA SER A 186 1.67 -10.72 -22.85
C SER A 186 1.48 -10.59 -21.35
N MET A 187 0.58 -11.37 -20.75
CA MET A 187 0.35 -11.41 -19.31
C MET A 187 1.14 -12.55 -18.67
N ARG A 188 2.39 -12.27 -18.29
CA ARG A 188 3.29 -13.29 -17.75
C ARG A 188 3.07 -13.46 -16.26
N MET A 189 2.37 -14.53 -15.86
CA MET A 189 2.06 -14.83 -14.45
C MET A 189 2.99 -15.90 -13.86
N ILE A 190 3.76 -15.58 -12.81
CA ILE A 190 4.62 -16.55 -12.11
C ILE A 190 3.76 -17.40 -11.17
N LYS A 191 3.84 -18.72 -11.32
CA LYS A 191 3.10 -19.68 -10.49
C LYS A 191 4.03 -20.31 -9.45
N PRO A 192 3.53 -20.65 -8.26
CA PRO A 192 4.31 -21.44 -7.31
C PRO A 192 4.60 -22.83 -7.89
N ARG A 193 5.60 -23.50 -7.31
CA ARG A 193 5.91 -24.89 -7.65
C ARG A 193 4.76 -25.81 -7.21
N GLU A 194 4.70 -27.01 -7.79
CA GLU A 194 3.68 -28.00 -7.41
C GLU A 194 3.78 -28.31 -5.91
N GLY A 195 2.64 -28.24 -5.21
CA GLY A 195 2.59 -28.40 -3.75
C GLY A 195 2.95 -27.15 -2.92
N GLU A 196 3.24 -26.01 -3.56
CA GLU A 196 3.53 -24.75 -2.89
C GLU A 196 2.44 -23.69 -3.20
N GLU A 197 2.22 -22.76 -2.26
CA GLU A 197 1.33 -21.62 -2.47
C GLU A 197 2.09 -20.29 -2.59
N ILE A 198 3.27 -20.20 -2.00
CA ILE A 198 4.15 -19.03 -2.05
C ILE A 198 5.16 -19.16 -3.18
N LEU A 199 5.63 -18.03 -3.70
CA LEU A 199 6.70 -18.01 -4.70
C LEU A 199 8.05 -18.02 -4.01
N ARG A 200 8.99 -18.81 -4.54
CA ARG A 200 10.38 -18.71 -4.09
C ARG A 200 11.09 -17.57 -4.78
N MET A 201 11.96 -16.88 -4.06
CA MET A 201 12.65 -15.70 -4.59
C MET A 201 13.53 -16.08 -5.79
N GLU A 202 14.20 -17.21 -5.73
CA GLU A 202 15.04 -17.73 -6.82
C GLU A 202 14.24 -17.97 -8.12
N ASP A 203 12.98 -18.40 -8.02
CA ASP A 203 12.13 -18.65 -9.19
C ASP A 203 11.69 -17.32 -9.83
N ILE A 204 11.41 -16.30 -9.02
CA ILE A 204 11.10 -14.95 -9.51
C ILE A 204 12.30 -14.38 -10.25
N LEU A 205 13.48 -14.44 -9.65
CA LEU A 205 14.72 -13.92 -10.23
C LEU A 205 15.10 -14.67 -11.52
N GLU A 206 14.93 -15.99 -11.56
CA GLU A 206 15.20 -16.80 -12.76
C GLU A 206 14.29 -16.40 -13.93
N VAL A 207 12.99 -16.15 -13.67
CA VAL A 207 12.05 -15.68 -14.71
C VAL A 207 12.45 -14.31 -15.21
N ILE A 208 12.80 -13.37 -14.32
CA ILE A 208 13.24 -12.03 -14.70
C ILE A 208 14.51 -12.11 -15.57
N GLU A 209 15.49 -12.91 -15.18
CA GLU A 209 16.74 -13.05 -15.93
C GLU A 209 16.50 -13.62 -17.34
N LYS A 210 15.68 -14.66 -17.44
CA LYS A 210 15.41 -15.35 -18.72
C LYS A 210 14.49 -14.58 -19.66
N GLU A 211 13.48 -13.89 -19.13
CA GLU A 211 12.42 -13.27 -19.94
C GLU A 211 12.47 -11.73 -19.96
N GLY A 212 13.34 -11.12 -19.14
CA GLY A 212 13.37 -9.68 -18.86
C GLY A 212 13.46 -8.79 -20.10
N ASP A 213 14.18 -9.20 -21.16
CA ASP A 213 14.31 -8.41 -22.38
C ASP A 213 12.97 -8.21 -23.12
N SER A 214 11.98 -9.09 -22.86
CA SER A 214 10.63 -9.03 -23.42
C SER A 214 9.59 -8.40 -22.49
N ILE A 215 9.96 -8.09 -21.25
CA ILE A 215 9.08 -7.54 -20.22
C ILE A 215 9.22 -6.01 -20.20
N ALA A 216 8.10 -5.31 -20.39
CA ALA A 216 8.08 -3.85 -20.31
C ALA A 216 7.96 -3.38 -18.86
N VAL A 217 7.05 -4.01 -18.11
CA VAL A 217 6.72 -3.67 -16.73
C VAL A 217 6.67 -4.93 -15.90
N ILE A 218 7.31 -4.92 -14.74
CA ILE A 218 7.05 -5.85 -13.64
C ILE A 218 6.11 -5.13 -12.69
N LEU A 219 4.97 -5.74 -12.40
CA LEU A 219 3.98 -5.23 -11.45
C LEU A 219 3.61 -6.36 -10.49
N PHE A 220 4.11 -6.26 -9.27
CA PHE A 220 3.89 -7.23 -8.19
C PHE A 220 3.11 -6.59 -7.05
N SER A 221 2.39 -7.39 -6.27
CA SER A 221 2.04 -6.92 -4.92
C SER A 221 3.29 -6.80 -4.04
N GLY A 222 3.31 -5.86 -3.09
CA GLY A 222 4.36 -5.83 -2.06
C GLY A 222 4.17 -6.97 -1.05
N VAL A 223 2.92 -7.14 -0.60
CA VAL A 223 2.48 -8.28 0.20
C VAL A 223 1.29 -8.92 -0.50
N HIS A 224 1.37 -10.23 -0.77
CA HIS A 224 0.30 -10.94 -1.44
C HIS A 224 -0.93 -11.10 -0.52
N PHE A 225 -2.12 -10.69 -1.00
CA PHE A 225 -3.31 -10.52 -0.17
C PHE A 225 -3.79 -11.81 0.52
N TYR A 226 -3.61 -12.97 -0.12
CA TYR A 226 -4.12 -14.25 0.36
C TYR A 226 -3.07 -15.02 1.17
N THR A 227 -1.86 -15.16 0.64
CA THR A 227 -0.80 -15.95 1.29
C THR A 227 -0.07 -15.18 2.39
N GLY A 228 -0.21 -13.86 2.45
CA GLY A 228 0.54 -13.00 3.37
C GLY A 228 2.03 -12.89 3.05
N GLN A 229 2.48 -13.42 1.90
CA GLN A 229 3.88 -13.37 1.50
C GLN A 229 4.33 -11.93 1.25
N LEU A 230 5.31 -11.46 2.02
CA LEU A 230 6.08 -10.26 1.72
C LEU A 230 7.12 -10.59 0.65
N PHE A 231 7.02 -9.96 -0.51
CA PHE A 231 8.03 -10.08 -1.55
C PHE A 231 9.23 -9.18 -1.24
N ASN A 232 10.42 -9.60 -1.68
CA ASN A 232 11.63 -8.79 -1.53
C ASN A 232 11.66 -7.69 -2.62
N ILE A 233 10.96 -6.59 -2.32
CA ILE A 233 10.80 -5.41 -3.18
C ILE A 233 12.13 -4.95 -3.79
N PRO A 234 13.19 -4.61 -3.01
CA PRO A 234 14.43 -4.09 -3.59
C PRO A 234 15.11 -5.07 -4.55
N ALA A 235 15.09 -6.37 -4.23
CA ALA A 235 15.73 -7.37 -5.10
C ALA A 235 14.95 -7.59 -6.42
N ILE A 236 13.62 -7.56 -6.40
CA ILE A 236 12.79 -7.61 -7.62
C ILE A 236 13.02 -6.33 -8.46
N THR A 237 13.06 -5.17 -7.82
CA THR A 237 13.37 -3.88 -8.47
C THR A 237 14.71 -3.92 -9.18
N GLN A 238 15.78 -4.30 -8.49
CA GLN A 238 17.12 -4.38 -9.05
C GLN A 238 17.19 -5.36 -10.22
N ALA A 239 16.62 -6.56 -10.07
CA ALA A 239 16.62 -7.58 -11.12
C ALA A 239 15.87 -7.12 -12.38
N GLY A 240 14.69 -6.51 -12.22
CA GLY A 240 13.91 -6.01 -13.35
C GLY A 240 14.62 -4.87 -14.09
N GLN A 241 15.14 -3.90 -13.33
CA GLN A 241 15.85 -2.75 -13.90
C GLN A 241 17.14 -3.16 -14.61
N ALA A 242 17.85 -4.18 -14.12
CA ALA A 242 19.02 -4.76 -14.80
C ALA A 242 18.70 -5.31 -16.20
N LYS A 243 17.45 -5.71 -16.45
CA LYS A 243 16.94 -6.16 -17.75
C LYS A 243 16.21 -5.07 -18.54
N GLY A 244 16.23 -3.83 -18.05
CA GLY A 244 15.58 -2.67 -18.67
C GLY A 244 14.05 -2.64 -18.51
N CYS A 245 13.50 -3.37 -17.55
CA CYS A 245 12.09 -3.28 -17.17
C CYS A 245 11.85 -2.07 -16.25
N PHE A 246 10.66 -1.46 -16.34
CA PHE A 246 10.15 -0.70 -15.19
C PHE A 246 9.60 -1.68 -14.14
N VAL A 247 9.79 -1.38 -12.86
CA VAL A 247 9.32 -2.20 -11.75
C VAL A 247 8.48 -1.36 -10.80
N GLY A 248 7.20 -1.71 -10.70
CA GLY A 248 6.28 -1.09 -9.77
C GLY A 248 5.52 -2.09 -8.91
N PHE A 249 4.87 -1.57 -7.87
CA PHE A 249 4.19 -2.41 -6.89
C PHE A 249 2.80 -1.89 -6.50
N ASP A 250 1.86 -2.82 -6.35
CA ASP A 250 0.68 -2.59 -5.53
C ASP A 250 1.03 -2.84 -4.06
N LEU A 251 0.92 -1.79 -3.25
CA LEU A 251 1.32 -1.80 -1.83
C LEU A 251 0.12 -1.84 -0.89
N ALA A 252 -1.06 -2.27 -1.35
CA ALA A 252 -2.28 -2.25 -0.53
C ALA A 252 -2.17 -3.02 0.80
N HIS A 253 -1.41 -4.11 0.84
CA HIS A 253 -1.15 -4.88 2.06
C HIS A 253 0.22 -4.58 2.70
N ALA A 254 1.03 -3.70 2.09
CA ALA A 254 2.36 -3.36 2.56
C ALA A 254 2.37 -2.00 3.30
N VAL A 255 1.68 -0.99 2.77
CA VAL A 255 1.68 0.36 3.33
C VAL A 255 1.10 0.37 4.76
N GLY A 256 1.84 0.93 5.71
CA GLY A 256 1.45 0.94 7.13
C GLY A 256 1.52 -0.42 7.83
N ASN A 257 2.09 -1.45 7.19
CA ASN A 257 2.28 -2.79 7.73
C ASN A 257 3.76 -3.17 7.81
N VAL A 258 4.46 -3.13 6.68
CA VAL A 258 5.90 -3.39 6.58
C VAL A 258 6.64 -2.09 6.33
N GLU A 259 7.92 -2.04 6.70
CA GLU A 259 8.77 -0.90 6.36
C GLU A 259 8.99 -0.83 4.84
N LEU A 260 8.96 0.39 4.31
CA LEU A 260 9.11 0.67 2.90
C LEU A 260 10.12 1.79 2.70
N HIS A 261 11.02 1.62 1.73
CA HIS A 261 12.02 2.62 1.35
C HIS A 261 11.98 2.82 -0.17
N LEU A 262 10.84 3.24 -0.71
CA LEU A 262 10.59 3.22 -2.16
C LEU A 262 11.61 4.03 -2.96
N HIS A 263 12.01 5.19 -2.45
CA HIS A 263 13.05 6.02 -3.07
C HIS A 263 14.41 5.31 -3.05
N ASP A 264 14.88 4.89 -1.87
CA ASP A 264 16.22 4.29 -1.71
C ASP A 264 16.35 2.93 -2.42
N TRP A 265 15.25 2.18 -2.52
CA TRP A 265 15.18 0.93 -3.27
C TRP A 265 15.10 1.15 -4.79
N GLY A 266 14.94 2.40 -5.22
CA GLY A 266 14.90 2.76 -6.63
C GLY A 266 13.64 2.28 -7.35
N VAL A 267 12.55 2.00 -6.65
CA VAL A 267 11.26 1.56 -7.23
C VAL A 267 10.80 2.58 -8.27
N ASP A 268 10.25 2.15 -9.42
CA ASP A 268 9.89 3.11 -10.48
C ASP A 268 8.56 3.82 -10.19
N PHE A 269 7.56 3.06 -9.75
CA PHE A 269 6.26 3.57 -9.31
C PHE A 269 5.59 2.62 -8.32
N ALA A 270 4.63 3.11 -7.54
CA ALA A 270 3.79 2.26 -6.71
C ALA A 270 2.42 2.89 -6.48
N CYS A 271 1.45 2.11 -6.04
CA CYS A 271 0.15 2.60 -5.61
C CYS A 271 -0.36 1.82 -4.39
N TRP A 272 -1.23 2.44 -3.60
CA TRP A 272 -1.86 1.79 -2.44
C TRP A 272 -3.26 2.34 -2.15
N CYS A 273 -4.04 1.60 -1.37
CA CYS A 273 -5.25 2.11 -0.73
C CYS A 273 -4.96 2.55 0.71
N SER A 274 -5.86 3.32 1.31
CA SER A 274 -5.71 3.81 2.69
C SER A 274 -6.66 3.17 3.71
N TYR A 275 -7.62 2.35 3.27
CA TYR A 275 -8.68 1.84 4.15
C TYR A 275 -8.32 0.54 4.90
N LYS A 276 -7.15 -0.05 4.60
CA LYS A 276 -6.59 -1.23 5.27
C LYS A 276 -5.80 -0.78 6.50
N TYR A 277 -4.49 -1.02 6.53
CA TYR A 277 -3.62 -0.67 7.67
C TYR A 277 -3.52 0.84 7.96
N LEU A 278 -3.81 1.70 6.97
CA LEU A 278 -3.86 3.16 7.18
C LEU A 278 -5.20 3.65 7.78
N ASN A 279 -6.18 2.77 8.00
CA ASN A 279 -7.39 3.03 8.78
C ASN A 279 -8.24 4.25 8.34
N SER A 280 -8.29 4.56 7.04
CA SER A 280 -8.99 5.75 6.52
C SER A 280 -10.51 5.61 6.32
N GLY A 281 -11.06 4.40 6.48
CA GLY A 281 -12.47 4.08 6.20
C GLY A 281 -12.71 3.64 4.76
N ALA A 282 -13.78 2.86 4.56
CA ALA A 282 -14.06 2.17 3.29
C ALA A 282 -14.02 3.10 2.06
N GLY A 283 -13.22 2.73 1.05
CA GLY A 283 -13.11 3.50 -0.19
C GLY A 283 -12.37 4.84 -0.03
N GLY A 284 -11.63 5.03 1.07
CA GLY A 284 -10.81 6.22 1.29
C GLY A 284 -9.75 6.45 0.20
N LEU A 285 -9.22 7.68 0.17
CA LEU A 285 -8.29 8.19 -0.83
C LEU A 285 -7.10 7.24 -1.04
N GLY A 286 -6.79 6.90 -2.29
CA GLY A 286 -5.60 6.13 -2.65
C GLY A 286 -4.32 6.96 -2.56
N GLY A 287 -3.18 6.28 -2.71
CA GLY A 287 -1.89 6.91 -2.91
C GLY A 287 -1.21 6.40 -4.17
N ALA A 288 -0.33 7.23 -4.71
CA ALA A 288 0.57 6.90 -5.80
C ALA A 288 1.97 7.41 -5.48
N PHE A 289 2.97 6.65 -5.90
CA PHE A 289 4.37 7.02 -5.86
C PHE A 289 4.96 6.95 -7.26
N VAL A 290 5.76 7.95 -7.63
CA VAL A 290 6.62 7.93 -8.81
C VAL A 290 7.97 8.47 -8.40
N HIS A 291 9.02 7.68 -8.62
CA HIS A 291 10.36 8.10 -8.23
C HIS A 291 10.81 9.34 -9.01
N GLU A 292 11.46 10.27 -8.33
CA GLU A 292 11.90 11.56 -8.88
C GLU A 292 12.81 11.43 -10.12
N LYS A 293 13.50 10.31 -10.28
CA LYS A 293 14.31 10.02 -11.49
C LYS A 293 13.47 10.03 -12.78
N HIS A 294 12.14 9.89 -12.67
CA HIS A 294 11.20 9.88 -13.79
C HIS A 294 10.48 11.23 -14.02
N ALA A 295 10.68 12.24 -13.17
CA ALA A 295 9.92 13.50 -13.20
C ALA A 295 9.95 14.23 -14.57
N HIS A 296 11.04 14.08 -15.32
CA HIS A 296 11.23 14.72 -16.62
C HIS A 296 11.09 13.78 -17.82
N THR A 297 11.10 12.46 -17.62
CA THR A 297 11.15 11.44 -18.69
C THR A 297 9.88 10.63 -18.82
N VAL A 298 9.11 10.46 -17.75
CA VAL A 298 7.78 9.85 -17.76
C VAL A 298 6.76 10.96 -17.54
N LYS A 299 5.81 11.08 -18.46
CA LYS A 299 4.77 12.11 -18.43
C LYS A 299 3.40 11.46 -18.29
N PRO A 300 2.46 12.09 -17.56
CA PRO A 300 1.11 11.58 -17.45
C PRO A 300 0.45 11.51 -18.83
N THR A 301 -0.13 10.35 -19.15
CA THR A 301 -0.88 10.16 -20.41
C THR A 301 -2.22 10.90 -20.41
N LEU A 302 -2.87 10.98 -19.25
CA LEU A 302 -4.12 11.72 -19.05
C LEU A 302 -3.85 12.94 -18.18
N VAL A 303 -4.17 14.13 -18.69
CA VAL A 303 -3.87 15.39 -18.02
C VAL A 303 -5.18 16.11 -17.66
N GLY A 304 -5.23 16.64 -16.44
CA GLY A 304 -6.28 17.54 -15.98
C GLY A 304 -5.68 18.78 -15.30
N TRP A 305 -6.49 19.81 -15.07
CA TRP A 305 -6.01 21.11 -14.58
C TRP A 305 -5.28 21.07 -13.22
N PHE A 306 -5.54 20.08 -12.36
CA PHE A 306 -4.78 19.91 -11.10
C PHE A 306 -3.35 19.42 -11.32
N GLY A 307 -3.00 18.92 -12.51
CA GLY A 307 -1.61 18.65 -12.90
C GLY A 307 -0.83 19.91 -13.32
N HIS A 308 -1.50 21.05 -13.48
CA HIS A 308 -0.87 22.34 -13.75
C HIS A 308 -0.29 22.91 -12.46
N GLU A 309 0.92 23.46 -12.52
CA GLU A 309 1.52 24.32 -11.50
C GLU A 309 0.52 25.28 -10.85
N LEU A 310 0.39 25.19 -9.52
CA LEU A 310 -0.59 25.92 -8.73
C LEU A 310 -0.51 27.45 -8.95
N SER A 311 0.70 28.00 -9.06
CA SER A 311 0.95 29.44 -9.21
C SER A 311 0.31 30.05 -10.48
N THR A 312 0.02 29.23 -11.49
CA THR A 312 -0.57 29.65 -12.76
C THR A 312 -1.89 28.95 -13.08
N ARG A 313 -2.25 27.88 -12.38
CA ARG A 313 -3.46 27.06 -12.62
C ARG A 313 -4.75 27.89 -12.75
N PHE A 314 -4.94 28.87 -11.87
CA PHE A 314 -6.15 29.71 -11.84
C PHE A 314 -6.11 30.91 -12.80
N LYS A 315 -5.05 31.08 -13.59
CA LYS A 315 -5.07 32.02 -14.73
C LYS A 315 -5.97 31.54 -15.85
N MET A 316 -6.17 30.21 -15.96
CA MET A 316 -7.05 29.58 -16.95
C MET A 316 -6.74 29.99 -18.40
N ASP A 317 -5.46 30.17 -18.73
CA ASP A 317 -5.00 30.51 -20.07
C ASP A 317 -4.87 29.29 -21.00
N ASN A 318 -5.13 28.08 -20.47
CA ASN A 318 -5.07 26.79 -21.15
C ASN A 318 -3.70 26.46 -21.76
N ASN A 319 -2.62 27.00 -21.18
CA ASN A 319 -1.25 26.65 -21.54
C ASN A 319 -0.68 25.66 -20.51
N LEU A 320 -0.56 24.39 -20.91
CA LEU A 320 0.06 23.33 -20.11
C LEU A 320 1.58 23.50 -19.95
#